data_AF-A0A8W8ILJ4-F1
#
_entry.id   AF-A0A8W8ILJ4-F1
#
_cell.length_a   1.000
_cell.length_b   1.000
_cell.length_c   1.000
_cell.angle_alpha   90.00
_cell.angle_beta   90.00
_cell.angle_gamma   90.00
#
_symmetry.space_group_name_H-M   'P 1'
#
loop_
_entity.id
_entity.type
_entity.pdbx_description
1 polymer ?
#
loop_
_entity_poly.entity_id
_entity_poly.type
_entity_poly.pdbx_seq_one_letter_code
_entity_poly.pdbx_strand_id
1 'polypeptide(L)'
;MVRRKLAGYKYPVYTTAFCPRNETEWIERSSALTCNKSNGYTCLPNENFDQLLEFCYIVQVERIQNGFCLYLVKRASRTQSYSRSHFTQGCHNHSFFGNEIYKYPACISLGNGCFLAEPSCKSTTPPHIQSTTLIWSQVCCKCRII
;
A
#
# COMPACT_ATOMS: atom_id res chain seq x y z
N MET A 1 -3.95 12.39 16.14
CA MET A 1 -3.42 12.61 14.77
C MET A 1 -4.54 13.23 13.95
N VAL A 2 -4.35 14.44 13.41
CA VAL A 2 -5.42 15.14 12.65
C VAL A 2 -5.47 14.58 11.23
N ARG A 3 -6.59 13.97 10.86
CA ARG A 3 -6.85 13.46 9.49
C ARG A 3 -7.33 14.62 8.62
N ARG A 4 -6.62 14.92 7.54
CA ARG A 4 -7.03 15.99 6.61
C ARG A 4 -7.89 15.41 5.49
N LYS A 5 -9.13 15.88 5.36
CA LYS A 5 -10.01 15.53 4.24
C LYS A 5 -9.49 16.15 2.94
N LEU A 6 -9.44 15.36 1.87
CA LEU A 6 -9.02 15.81 0.54
C LEU A 6 -10.22 16.21 -0.33
N ALA A 7 -10.02 17.25 -1.15
CA ALA A 7 -10.97 17.67 -2.18
C ALA A 7 -10.71 16.95 -3.51
N GLY A 8 -11.74 16.85 -4.35
CA GLY A 8 -11.66 16.29 -5.71
C GLY A 8 -11.93 14.78 -5.82
N TYR A 9 -12.24 14.11 -4.70
CA TYR A 9 -12.77 12.75 -4.69
C TYR A 9 -14.30 12.76 -4.65
N LYS A 10 -14.92 11.71 -5.20
CA LYS A 10 -16.39 11.52 -5.22
C LYS A 10 -16.97 11.09 -3.86
N TYR A 11 -16.12 10.82 -2.87
CA TYR A 11 -16.47 10.39 -1.52
C TYR A 11 -15.41 10.89 -0.53
N PRO A 12 -15.68 10.86 0.79
CA PRO A 12 -14.71 11.28 1.79
C PRO A 12 -13.43 10.44 1.74
N VAL A 13 -12.30 11.11 1.49
CA VAL A 13 -10.95 10.52 1.50
C VAL A 13 -10.06 11.40 2.36
N TYR A 14 -9.22 10.78 3.18
CA TYR A 14 -8.36 11.46 4.13
C TYR A 14 -6.90 11.08 3.91
N THR A 15 -5.97 12.00 4.11
CA THR A 15 -4.53 11.66 4.15
C THR A 15 -4.16 11.07 5.50
N THR A 16 -3.23 10.12 5.48
CA THR A 16 -2.56 9.60 6.67
C THR A 16 -1.06 9.50 6.44
N ALA A 17 -0.27 9.57 7.51
CA ALA A 17 1.18 9.37 7.42
C ALA A 17 1.56 7.87 7.32
N PHE A 18 0.73 6.99 7.86
CA PHE A 18 0.92 5.54 7.80
C PHE A 18 -0.44 4.83 7.78
N CYS A 19 -0.47 3.66 7.14
CA CYS A 19 -1.62 2.75 7.19
C CYS A 19 -1.58 1.88 8.45
N PRO A 20 -2.72 1.29 8.87
CA PRO A 20 -2.77 0.40 10.03
C PRO A 20 -1.74 -0.73 9.94
N ARG A 21 -1.06 -0.99 11.06
CA ARG A 21 0.01 -2.00 11.15
C ARG A 21 -0.50 -3.36 11.62
N ASN A 22 -1.72 -3.41 12.15
CA ASN A 22 -2.36 -4.60 12.67
C ASN A 22 -3.88 -4.44 12.63
N GLU A 23 -4.59 -5.51 13.00
CA GLU A 23 -6.05 -5.56 12.99
C GLU A 23 -6.68 -4.57 13.98
N THR A 24 -6.09 -4.40 15.16
CA THR A 24 -6.58 -3.45 16.18
C THR A 24 -6.57 -2.02 15.65
N GLU A 25 -5.45 -1.57 15.08
CA GLU A 25 -5.35 -0.26 14.44
C GLU A 25 -6.36 -0.14 13.28
N TRP A 26 -6.54 -1.21 12.49
CA TRP A 26 -7.50 -1.21 11.38
C TRP A 26 -8.93 -1.00 11.88
N ILE A 27 -9.34 -1.70 12.95
CA ILE A 27 -10.67 -1.59 13.58
C ILE A 27 -10.88 -0.17 14.12
N GLU A 28 -9.91 0.36 14.85
CA GLU A 28 -9.96 1.73 15.39
C GLU A 28 -10.12 2.76 14.27
N ARG A 29 -9.34 2.61 13.19
CA ARG A 29 -9.39 3.55 12.06
C ARG A 29 -10.71 3.47 11.29
N SER A 30 -11.21 2.25 11.09
CA SER A 30 -12.51 1.97 10.49
C SER A 30 -13.65 2.61 11.28
N SER A 31 -13.66 2.41 12.61
CA SER A 31 -14.64 2.99 13.52
C SER A 31 -14.61 4.52 13.50
N ALA A 32 -13.42 5.12 13.53
CA ALA A 32 -13.24 6.56 13.49
C ALA A 32 -13.69 7.23 12.17
N LEU A 33 -13.75 6.48 11.06
CA LEU A 33 -14.36 6.93 9.80
C LEU A 33 -15.83 6.50 9.64
N THR A 34 -16.36 5.80 10.65
CA THR A 34 -17.72 5.25 10.63
C THR A 34 -17.97 4.34 9.42
N CYS A 35 -16.94 3.59 9.00
CA CYS A 35 -17.09 2.64 7.90
C CYS A 35 -17.98 1.46 8.34
N ASN A 36 -19.01 1.15 7.55
CA ASN A 36 -19.85 -0.03 7.80
C ASN A 36 -19.12 -1.32 7.38
N LYS A 37 -19.51 -2.47 7.95
CA LYS A 37 -19.02 -3.80 7.57
C LYS A 37 -19.20 -4.12 6.07
N SER A 38 -20.26 -3.59 5.44
CA SER A 38 -20.51 -3.77 4.00
C SER A 38 -19.49 -3.03 3.12
N ASN A 39 -19.06 -1.87 3.57
CA ASN A 39 -18.28 -0.91 2.82
C ASN A 39 -16.79 -1.01 3.16
N GLY A 40 -16.44 -1.44 4.38
CA GLY A 40 -15.07 -1.71 4.81
C GLY A 40 -14.13 -0.50 4.79
N TYR A 41 -13.19 -0.46 5.73
CA TYR A 41 -12.10 0.52 5.73
C TYR A 41 -10.96 0.03 4.83
N THR A 42 -10.28 0.96 4.18
CA THR A 42 -9.03 0.66 3.49
C THR A 42 -8.02 1.80 3.63
N CYS A 43 -6.76 1.47 3.39
CA CYS A 43 -5.66 2.41 3.33
C CYS A 43 -4.73 2.06 2.18
N LEU A 44 -4.54 2.98 1.24
CA LEU A 44 -3.82 2.75 -0.01
C LEU A 44 -3.02 4.00 -0.41
N PRO A 45 -2.00 3.89 -1.26
CA PRO A 45 -1.38 5.02 -1.94
C PRO A 45 -2.36 5.81 -2.84
N ASN A 46 -2.01 7.08 -3.09
CA ASN A 46 -2.57 7.84 -4.22
C ASN A 46 -1.86 7.48 -5.54
N GLU A 47 -2.36 8.03 -6.64
CA GLU A 47 -1.81 7.80 -7.99
C GLU A 47 -0.39 8.32 -8.24
N ASN A 48 0.13 9.19 -7.36
CA ASN A 48 1.51 9.70 -7.43
C ASN A 48 2.48 8.95 -6.49
N PHE A 49 1.98 8.00 -5.70
CA PHE A 49 2.76 7.24 -4.71
C PHE A 49 3.55 8.12 -3.71
N ASP A 50 3.04 9.32 -3.42
CA ASP A 50 3.64 10.27 -2.49
C ASP A 50 2.81 10.46 -1.21
N GLN A 51 1.57 9.93 -1.18
CA GLN A 51 0.66 10.03 -0.06
C GLN A 51 -0.08 8.72 0.18
N LEU A 52 -0.27 8.39 1.45
CA LEU A 52 -1.19 7.35 1.88
C LEU A 52 -2.56 7.96 2.18
N LEU A 53 -3.59 7.27 1.71
CA LEU A 53 -4.98 7.68 1.78
C LEU A 53 -5.77 6.65 2.56
N GLU A 54 -6.72 7.10 3.37
CA GLU A 54 -7.67 6.23 4.06
C GLU A 54 -9.11 6.68 3.79
N PHE A 55 -9.98 5.69 3.57
CA PHE A 55 -11.37 5.88 3.20
C PHE A 55 -12.18 4.60 3.41
N CYS A 56 -13.51 4.69 3.33
CA CYS A 56 -14.39 3.53 3.28
C CYS A 56 -14.67 3.16 1.82
N TYR A 57 -14.71 1.86 1.43
CA TYR A 57 -15.20 1.55 0.07
C TYR A 57 -16.66 1.99 -0.07
N ILE A 58 -17.10 2.29 -1.29
CA ILE A 58 -18.48 2.75 -1.53
C ILE A 58 -19.43 1.56 -1.70
N VAL A 59 -18.96 0.43 -2.25
CA VAL A 59 -19.82 -0.68 -2.67
C VAL A 59 -19.48 -1.98 -1.95
N GLN A 60 -18.30 -2.54 -2.23
CA GLN A 60 -17.86 -3.80 -1.62
C GLN A 60 -16.35 -3.74 -1.39
N VAL A 61 -15.88 -4.46 -0.36
CA VAL A 61 -14.45 -4.65 -0.12
C VAL A 61 -13.83 -5.31 -1.34
N GLU A 62 -12.92 -4.59 -1.98
CA GLU A 62 -12.24 -5.06 -3.19
C GLU A 62 -11.38 -6.29 -2.87
N ARG A 63 -11.53 -7.35 -3.67
CA ARG A 63 -10.61 -8.50 -3.64
C ARG A 63 -9.39 -8.14 -4.48
N ILE A 64 -8.27 -7.95 -3.82
CA ILE A 64 -6.99 -7.63 -4.44
C ILE A 64 -6.41 -8.92 -5.02
N GLN A 65 -6.23 -8.93 -6.35
CA GLN A 65 -5.67 -10.09 -7.04
C GLN A 65 -4.21 -10.31 -6.66
N ASN A 66 -3.79 -11.58 -6.65
CA ASN A 66 -2.38 -11.94 -6.55
C ASN A 66 -1.57 -11.19 -7.63
N GLY A 67 -0.35 -10.77 -7.29
CA GLY A 67 0.55 -10.01 -8.16
C GLY A 67 0.31 -8.51 -8.14
N PHE A 68 -0.74 -8.01 -7.47
CA PHE A 68 -1.08 -6.59 -7.49
C PHE A 68 -1.13 -5.95 -6.10
N CYS A 69 -0.83 -4.65 -6.04
CA CYS A 69 -1.27 -3.72 -5.01
C CYS A 69 -2.36 -2.82 -5.61
N LEU A 70 -3.05 -2.03 -4.77
CA LEU A 70 -4.01 -1.02 -5.23
C LEU A 70 -3.52 0.39 -4.91
N TYR A 71 -3.91 1.35 -5.73
CA TYR A 71 -3.81 2.79 -5.46
C TYR A 71 -5.10 3.49 -5.88
N LEU A 72 -5.36 4.68 -5.33
CA LEU A 72 -6.57 5.45 -5.62
C LEU A 72 -6.31 6.57 -6.64
N VAL A 73 -7.01 6.49 -7.78
CA VAL A 73 -7.02 7.55 -8.80
C VAL A 73 -7.95 8.67 -8.39
N LYS A 74 -7.46 9.92 -8.38
CA LYS A 74 -8.22 11.06 -7.85
C LYS A 74 -9.46 11.37 -8.69
N ARG A 75 -9.25 11.61 -9.99
CA ARG A 75 -10.29 12.03 -10.93
C ARG A 75 -11.45 11.04 -11.03
N ALA A 76 -11.14 9.75 -11.07
CA ALA A 76 -12.15 8.69 -11.13
C ALA A 76 -12.72 8.34 -9.74
N SER A 77 -11.94 8.58 -8.69
CA SER A 77 -12.14 8.06 -7.34
C SER A 77 -12.33 6.54 -7.35
N ARG A 78 -11.48 5.86 -8.12
CA ARG A 78 -11.50 4.41 -8.30
C ARG A 78 -10.12 3.84 -8.00
N THR A 79 -10.12 2.67 -7.38
CA THR A 79 -8.90 1.91 -7.16
C THR A 79 -8.41 1.32 -8.49
N GLN A 80 -7.10 1.36 -8.70
CA GLN A 80 -6.44 0.74 -9.83
C GLN A 80 -5.33 -0.18 -9.33
N SER A 81 -4.98 -1.17 -10.15
CA SER A 81 -3.96 -2.16 -9.84
C SER A 81 -2.57 -1.68 -10.21
N TYR A 82 -1.60 -1.94 -9.33
CA TYR A 82 -0.18 -1.76 -9.57
C TYR A 82 0.52 -3.12 -9.55
N SER A 83 1.26 -3.45 -10.61
CA SER A 83 1.99 -4.71 -10.72
C SER A 83 3.15 -4.77 -9.73
N ARG A 84 3.21 -5.83 -8.92
CA ARG A 84 4.32 -6.09 -7.99
C ARG A 84 5.50 -6.84 -8.63
N SER A 85 5.58 -6.89 -9.97
CA SER A 85 6.60 -7.68 -10.68
C SER A 85 8.04 -7.30 -10.32
N HIS A 86 8.27 -6.08 -9.85
CA HIS A 86 9.58 -5.57 -9.46
C HIS A 86 9.83 -5.60 -7.96
N PHE A 87 8.91 -6.12 -7.14
CA PHE A 87 9.09 -6.17 -5.69
C PHE A 87 10.10 -7.27 -5.33
N THR A 88 11.09 -6.96 -4.50
CA THR A 88 12.06 -7.96 -4.01
C THR A 88 11.55 -8.77 -2.83
N GLN A 89 10.59 -8.24 -2.07
CA GLN A 89 10.03 -8.85 -0.86
C GLN A 89 8.55 -8.48 -0.69
N GLY A 90 7.85 -9.20 0.18
CA GLY A 90 6.41 -8.95 0.44
C GLY A 90 5.50 -9.43 -0.70
N CYS A 91 5.99 -10.36 -1.52
CA CYS A 91 5.21 -10.97 -2.59
C CYS A 91 4.33 -12.10 -2.02
N HIS A 92 3.06 -11.82 -1.81
CA HIS A 92 2.09 -12.85 -1.46
C HIS A 92 1.55 -13.49 -2.74
N ASN A 93 1.36 -14.81 -2.71
CA ASN A 93 0.91 -15.65 -3.84
C ASN A 93 -0.60 -15.93 -3.84
N HIS A 94 -1.36 -15.29 -2.95
CA HIS A 94 -2.81 -15.42 -2.88
C HIS A 94 -3.48 -14.06 -2.96
N SER A 95 -4.70 -14.05 -3.50
CA SER A 95 -5.57 -12.87 -3.44
C SER A 95 -6.06 -12.66 -2.02
N PHE A 96 -6.26 -11.40 -1.65
CA PHE A 96 -6.69 -11.00 -0.31
C PHE A 96 -7.73 -9.89 -0.38
N PHE A 97 -8.41 -9.60 0.71
CA PHE A 97 -9.40 -8.52 0.75
C PHE A 97 -8.79 -7.21 1.25
N GLY A 98 -9.32 -6.07 0.78
CA GLY A 98 -8.84 -4.75 1.22
C GLY A 98 -8.89 -4.51 2.74
N ASN A 99 -9.78 -5.21 3.46
CA ASN A 99 -9.82 -5.16 4.93
C ASN A 99 -8.63 -5.88 5.60
N GLU A 100 -7.84 -6.65 4.86
CA GLU A 100 -6.64 -7.33 5.35
C GLU A 100 -5.35 -6.59 4.99
N ILE A 101 -5.43 -5.39 4.41
CA ILE A 101 -4.28 -4.65 3.86
C ILE A 101 -3.12 -4.47 4.87
N TYR A 102 -3.41 -4.39 6.16
CA TYR A 102 -2.41 -4.31 7.24
C TYR A 102 -1.46 -5.51 7.28
N LYS A 103 -1.86 -6.68 6.74
CA LYS A 103 -1.01 -7.87 6.61
C LYS A 103 -0.02 -7.76 5.43
N TYR A 104 -0.14 -6.72 4.60
CA TYR A 104 0.58 -6.54 3.33
C TYR A 104 1.35 -5.20 3.30
N PRO A 105 2.30 -4.96 4.22
CA PRO A 105 2.98 -3.68 4.36
C PRO A 105 3.70 -3.22 3.08
N ALA A 106 4.14 -4.14 2.22
CA ALA A 106 4.75 -3.82 0.93
C ALA A 106 3.83 -3.01 -0.01
N CYS A 107 2.50 -3.16 0.11
CA CYS A 107 1.53 -2.41 -0.68
C CYS A 107 1.14 -1.04 -0.10
N ILE A 108 1.68 -0.68 1.06
CA ILE A 108 1.32 0.55 1.80
C ILE A 108 2.56 1.23 2.41
N SER A 109 3.75 0.88 1.94
CA SER A 109 5.02 1.47 2.36
C SER A 109 5.64 2.20 1.17
N LEU A 110 5.70 3.53 1.26
CA LEU A 110 6.14 4.41 0.19
C LEU A 110 7.43 5.14 0.59
N GLY A 111 8.25 5.48 -0.40
CA GLY A 111 9.37 6.40 -0.26
C GLY A 111 9.65 7.07 -1.60
N ASN A 112 9.88 8.38 -1.61
CA ASN A 112 10.32 9.12 -2.81
C ASN A 112 9.47 8.85 -4.08
N GLY A 113 8.15 8.66 -3.96
CA GLY A 113 7.25 8.45 -5.10
C GLY A 113 7.19 7.01 -5.63
N CYS A 114 7.65 6.03 -4.86
CA CYS A 114 7.61 4.61 -5.23
C CYS A 114 7.36 3.72 -4.00
N PHE A 115 7.11 2.43 -4.23
CA PHE A 115 6.99 1.44 -3.17
C PHE A 115 8.37 1.06 -2.65
N LEU A 116 8.57 1.08 -1.33
CA LEU A 116 9.86 0.70 -0.71
C LEU A 116 10.25 -0.76 -0.98
N ALA A 117 9.31 -1.60 -1.40
CA ALA A 117 9.56 -2.98 -1.78
C ALA A 117 10.22 -3.11 -3.17
N GLU A 118 10.27 -2.04 -3.97
CA GLU A 118 10.94 -2.01 -5.26
C GLU A 118 12.44 -1.68 -5.10
N PRO A 119 13.36 -2.44 -5.73
CA PRO A 119 14.80 -2.19 -5.65
C PRO A 119 15.22 -0.82 -6.19
N SER A 120 14.50 -0.32 -7.19
CA SER A 120 14.71 1.02 -7.75
C SER A 120 14.30 2.13 -6.78
N CYS A 121 13.47 1.80 -5.78
CA CYS A 121 13.00 2.74 -4.79
C CYS A 121 14.06 2.98 -3.73
N LYS A 122 14.91 3.97 -3.99
CA LYS A 122 15.93 4.41 -3.03
C LYS A 122 15.22 4.99 -1.81
N SER A 123 15.14 4.22 -0.73
CA SER A 123 14.92 4.82 0.58
C SER A 123 16.11 5.73 0.87
N THR A 124 15.87 6.96 1.31
CA THR A 124 16.94 7.83 1.77
C THR A 124 17.45 7.27 3.10
N THR A 125 18.27 6.21 3.05
CA THR A 125 19.15 5.88 4.16
C THR A 125 20.38 6.76 3.95
N PRO A 126 20.74 7.66 4.90
CA PRO A 126 22.03 8.36 4.83
C PRO A 126 23.13 7.32 4.65
N PRO A 127 24.12 7.55 3.77
CA PRO A 127 25.14 6.55 3.48
C PRO A 127 25.92 6.25 4.77
N HIS A 128 25.67 5.09 5.37
CA HIS A 128 26.58 4.55 6.37
C HIS A 128 27.82 4.07 5.60
N ILE A 129 28.87 4.88 5.65
CA ILE A 129 30.19 4.54 5.14
C ILE A 129 30.69 3.34 5.92
N GLN A 130 30.64 2.15 5.33
CA GLN A 130 31.58 1.07 5.63
C GLN A 130 31.94 0.34 4.33
N SER A 131 33.16 0.63 3.86
CA SER A 131 33.90 -0.19 2.89
C SER A 131 33.93 -1.64 3.34
N THR A 132 33.77 -2.63 2.45
CA THR A 132 34.85 -3.32 1.70
C THR A 132 34.27 -4.56 0.96
N THR A 133 34.69 -4.74 -0.30
CA THR A 133 34.85 -5.99 -1.08
C THR A 133 33.65 -6.90 -1.47
N LEU A 134 33.33 -6.82 -2.77
CA LEU A 134 32.85 -7.82 -3.75
C LEU A 134 32.42 -9.22 -3.28
N ILE A 135 31.12 -9.54 -3.45
CA ILE A 135 30.66 -10.85 -3.93
C ILE A 135 29.40 -10.64 -4.81
N TRP A 136 29.40 -11.23 -6.02
CA TRP A 136 28.22 -11.35 -6.87
C TRP A 136 27.10 -12.10 -6.15
N SER A 137 25.91 -11.52 -6.08
CA SER A 137 24.69 -12.31 -5.96
C SER A 137 23.54 -11.62 -6.68
N GLN A 138 23.35 -12.04 -7.94
CA GLN A 138 22.00 -12.10 -8.51
C GLN A 138 21.16 -13.00 -7.60
N VAL A 139 20.39 -12.40 -6.69
CA VAL A 139 19.20 -13.05 -6.15
C VAL A 139 17.99 -12.41 -6.83
N CYS A 140 17.84 -12.72 -8.13
CA CYS A 140 16.52 -12.72 -8.72
C CYS A 140 15.71 -13.79 -7.97
N CYS A 141 14.72 -13.38 -7.17
CA CYS A 141 13.67 -14.29 -6.72
C CYS A 141 12.93 -14.79 -7.97
N LYS A 142 13.34 -15.95 -8.51
CA LYS A 142 12.52 -16.73 -9.44
C LYS A 142 11.24 -17.09 -8.70
N CYS A 143 10.15 -16.39 -9.00
CA CYS A 143 8.80 -16.92 -8.76
C CYS A 143 8.71 -18.26 -9.52
N ARG A 144 8.77 -19.37 -8.79
CA ARG A 144 8.66 -20.72 -9.35
C ARG A 144 7.20 -20.91 -9.77
N ILE A 145 6.95 -20.89 -11.08
CA ILE A 145 5.71 -21.40 -11.67
C ILE A 145 5.78 -22.91 -11.47
N ILE A 146 4.83 -23.47 -10.71
CA ILE A 146 4.58 -24.91 -10.61
C ILE A 146 3.63 -25.27 -11.74
#